data_AF-A0A291B6Z3-F1
#
_entry.id   AF-A0A291B6Z3-F1
#
_cell.length_a   1.000
_cell.length_b   1.000
_cell.length_c   1.000
_cell.angle_alpha   90.00
_cell.angle_beta   90.00
_cell.angle_gamma   90.00
#
_symmetry.space_group_name_H-M   'P 1'
#
loop_
_entity.id
_entity.type
_entity.pdbx_description
1 polymer ?
#
loop_
_entity_poly.entity_id
_entity_poly.type
_entity_poly.pdbx_seq_one_letter_code
_entity_poly.pdbx_strand_id
1 'polypeptide(L)' 'MNNIPTLTHSEQQEATDRIHALMAKGMSSGEAIMIVANDIRLREAPKNNAS' A
#
# COMPACT_ATOMS: atom_id res chain seq x y z
N MET A 1 9.54 17.43 2.72
CA MET A 1 8.92 16.92 1.48
C MET A 1 8.23 15.61 1.85
N ASN A 2 6.90 15.55 1.77
CA ASN A 2 6.16 14.35 2.16
C ASN A 2 6.58 13.22 1.21
N ASN A 3 7.22 12.19 1.76
CA ASN A 3 7.61 10.99 1.04
C ASN A 3 6.38 10.09 0.82
N ILE A 4 5.37 10.64 0.15
CA ILE A 4 4.16 9.90 -0.22
C ILE A 4 4.52 9.17 -1.51
N PRO A 5 4.47 7.83 -1.53
CA PRO A 5 4.74 7.07 -2.74
C PRO A 5 3.76 7.50 -3.85
N THR A 6 4.31 7.83 -5.02
CA THR A 6 3.51 8.25 -6.17
C THR A 6 3.10 7.01 -6.94
N LEU A 7 1.91 6.48 -6.62
CA LEU A 7 1.35 5.29 -7.25
C LEU A 7 0.86 5.58 -8.66
N THR A 8 1.12 4.68 -9.60
CA THR A 8 0.44 4.65 -10.90
C THR A 8 -1.06 4.39 -10.74
N HIS A 9 -1.87 4.72 -11.74
CA HIS A 9 -3.31 4.42 -11.72
C HIS A 9 -3.61 2.92 -11.49
N SER A 10 -2.78 2.03 -12.05
CA SER A 10 -2.93 0.59 -11.84
C SER A 10 -2.68 0.19 -10.39
N GLU A 11 -1.64 0.75 -9.76
CA GLU A 11 -1.31 0.44 -8.36
C GLU A 11 -2.31 1.05 -7.38
N GLN A 12 -2.91 2.19 -7.73
CA GLN A 12 -4.04 2.74 -6.97
C GLN A 12 -5.24 1.79 -6.99
N GLN A 13 -5.59 1.26 -8.16
CA GLN A 13 -6.69 0.29 -8.29
C GLN A 13 -6.38 -1.00 -7.51
N GLU A 14 -5.17 -1.54 -7.63
CA GLU A 14 -4.75 -2.72 -6.88
C GLU A 14 -4.82 -2.48 -5.36
N ALA A 15 -4.37 -1.31 -4.90
CA ALA A 15 -4.46 -0.92 -3.50
C ALA A 15 -5.92 -0.87 -3.02
N THR A 16 -6.83 -0.31 -3.82
CA THR A 16 -8.27 -0.28 -3.54
C THR A 16 -8.86 -1.67 -3.45
N ASP A 17 -8.57 -2.53 -4.43
CA ASP A 17 -9.09 -3.90 -4.47
C ASP A 17 -8.60 -4.72 -3.27
N ARG A 18 -7.34 -4.53 -2.88
CA ARG A 18 -6.75 -5.20 -1.72
C ARG A 18 -7.35 -4.72 -0.40
N ILE A 19 -7.62 -3.41 -0.26
CA ILE A 19 -8.34 -2.87 0.91
C ILE A 19 -9.74 -3.51 1.01
N HIS A 20 -10.49 -3.56 -0.09
CA HIS A 20 -11.81 -4.19 -0.11
C HIS A 20 -11.75 -5.68 0.21
N ALA A 21 -10.76 -6.41 -0.30
CA ALA A 21 -10.58 -7.82 0.01
C ALA A 21 -10.25 -8.07 1.49
N LEU A 22 -9.50 -7.17 2.14
CA LEU A 22 -9.24 -7.24 3.58
C LEU A 22 -10.50 -6.95 4.40
N MET A 23 -11.27 -5.94 3.99
CA MET A 23 -12.55 -5.63 4.63
C MET A 23 -13.57 -6.77 4.51
N ALA A 24 -13.62 -7.46 3.35
CA ALA A 24 -14.46 -8.63 3.15
C ALA A 24 -14.10 -9.80 4.09
N LYS A 25 -12.87 -9.83 4.61
CA LYS A 25 -12.42 -10.80 5.64
C LYS A 25 -12.76 -10.36 7.07
N GLY A 26 -13.49 -9.26 7.24
CA GLY A 26 -13.89 -8.72 8.54
C GLY A 26 -12.90 -7.73 9.15
N MET A 27 -11.87 -7.30 8.41
CA MET A 27 -10.93 -6.28 8.87
C MET A 27 -11.57 -4.89 8.85
N SER A 28 -11.23 -4.06 9.84
CA SER A 28 -11.63 -2.65 9.82
C SER A 28 -10.98 -1.89 8.66
N SER A 29 -11.65 -0.86 8.14
CA SER A 29 -11.12 -0.04 7.05
C SER A 29 -9.79 0.61 7.40
N GLY A 30 -9.63 1.12 8.64
CA GLY A 30 -8.38 1.74 9.10
C GLY A 30 -7.20 0.76 9.14
N GLU A 31 -7.43 -0.46 9.62
CA GLU A 31 -6.41 -1.51 9.66
C GLU A 31 -6.02 -1.98 8.24
N ALA A 32 -7.02 -2.16 7.36
CA ALA A 32 -6.78 -2.52 5.96
C ALA A 32 -5.95 -1.47 5.22
N ILE A 33 -6.27 -0.19 5.40
CA ILE A 33 -5.52 0.93 4.83
C ILE A 33 -4.08 0.94 5.36
N MET A 34 -3.90 0.75 6.67
CA MET A 34 -2.57 0.74 7.28
C MET A 34 -1.68 -0.38 6.71
N ILE A 35 -2.23 -1.58 6.52
CA ILE A 35 -1.51 -2.72 5.95
C ILE A 35 -1.09 -2.42 4.50
N VAL A 36 -2.02 -1.94 3.67
CA VAL A 36 -1.74 -1.64 2.26
C VAL A 36 -0.76 -0.47 2.13
N ALA A 37 -0.90 0.58 2.93
CA ALA A 37 0.04 1.71 2.95
C ALA A 37 1.45 1.28 3.38
N ASN A 38 1.56 0.35 4.34
CA ASN A 38 2.85 -0.20 4.74
C ASN A 38 3.48 -1.05 3.62
N ASP A 39 2.69 -1.90 2.98
CA ASP A 39 3.12 -2.71 1.84
C ASP A 39 3.67 -1.86 0.69
N ILE A 40 2.95 -0.78 0.34
CA ILE A 40 3.39 0.19 -0.66
C ILE A 40 4.72 0.83 -0.25
N ARG A 41 4.85 1.28 1.01
CA ARG A 41 6.09 1.89 1.50
C ARG A 41 7.28 0.93 1.48
N LEU A 42 7.05 -0.37 1.74
CA LEU A 42 8.09 -1.39 1.66
C LEU A 42 8.53 -1.66 0.21
N ARG A 43 7.61 -1.58 -0.75
CA ARG A 43 7.92 -1.71 -2.19
C ARG A 43 8.69 -0.50 -2.73
N GLU A 44 8.30 0.70 -2.29
CA GLU A 44 8.86 1.98 -2.70
C GLU A 44 10.06 2.44 -1.87
N ALA A 45 10.39 1.70 -0.80
CA ALA A 45 11.61 1.93 -0.05
C ALA A 45 12.77 1.91 -1.06
N PRO A 46 13.61 2.95 -1.12
CA PRO A 46 14.71 2.97 -2.04
C PRO A 46 15.50 1.69 -1.83
N LYS A 47 15.65 0.91 -2.90
CA LYS A 47 16.63 -0.17 -2.97
C LYS A 47 18.00 0.49 -2.87
N ASN A 48 18.38 0.98 -1.70
CA ASN A 48 19.70 1.48 -1.42
C ASN A 48 20.59 0.24 -1.36
N ASN A 49 21.01 -0.18 -2.55
CA ASN A 49 22.32 -0.73 -2.84
C ASN A 49 22.75 -1.81 -1.86
N ALA A 50 22.14 -3.00 -1.98
CA ALA A 50 22.89 -4.22 -1.68
C ALA A 50 23.94 -4.39 -2.80
N SER A 51 25.13 -3.82 -2.60
CA SER A 51 26.35 -4.07 -3.37
C SER A 51 27.55 -4.02 -2.44
#